data_AF-A0A1Y3G6J1-F1
#
_entry.id   AF-A0A1Y3G6J1-F1
#
_cell.length_a   1.000
_cell.length_b   1.000
_cell.length_c   1.000
_cell.angle_alpha   90.00
_cell.angle_beta   90.00
_cell.angle_gamma   90.00
#
_symmetry.space_group_name_H-M   'P 1'
#
loop_
_entity.id
_entity.type
_entity.pdbx_description
1 polymer ?
#
loop_
_entity_poly.entity_id
_entity_poly.type
_entity_poly.pdbx_seq_one_letter_code
_entity_poly.pdbx_strand_id
1 'polypeptide(L)'
;MSTSPLSWKGPEDRRIRLKLLSVEDAAGLAQPDNLAVFLALQPSPSQQAGWGAVRTWAPQGDGADHGSGCVCCQGGSQLGRFLAGLMQERARGECVFFQTLCLICPAQDMAGLTQALQSDPLVFSLYGLEAVSSRFSCYC
;
A
#
# COMPACT_ATOMS: atom_id res chain seq x y z
N MET A 1 -7.65 3.73 23.14
CA MET A 1 -7.95 3.06 21.85
C MET A 1 -7.45 3.98 20.74
N SER A 2 -6.52 3.52 19.89
CA SER A 2 -5.99 4.34 18.80
C SER A 2 -7.06 4.45 17.71
N THR A 3 -7.61 5.64 17.50
CA THR A 3 -8.61 5.96 16.48
C THR A 3 -7.93 6.45 15.20
N SER A 4 -6.86 5.77 14.76
CA SER A 4 -6.16 6.20 13.56
C SER A 4 -7.11 6.15 12.37
N PRO A 5 -7.26 7.24 11.60
CA PRO A 5 -8.14 7.26 10.44
C PRO A 5 -7.73 6.22 9.40
N LEU A 6 -6.45 5.84 9.38
CA LEU A 6 -5.92 4.82 8.50
C LEU A 6 -6.30 3.38 8.91
N SER A 7 -6.71 3.11 10.15
CA SER A 7 -6.98 1.74 10.58
C SER A 7 -8.11 1.08 9.79
N TRP A 8 -7.89 -0.15 9.30
CA TRP A 8 -8.91 -0.98 8.67
C TRP A 8 -10.03 -1.33 9.65
N LYS A 9 -11.29 -1.13 9.26
CA LYS A 9 -12.45 -1.32 10.13
C LYS A 9 -13.15 -2.67 9.97
N GLY A 10 -12.57 -3.60 9.21
CA GLY A 10 -13.16 -4.91 8.95
C GLY A 10 -14.02 -4.94 7.67
N PRO A 11 -14.86 -5.97 7.48
CA PRO A 11 -15.56 -6.24 6.21
C PRO A 11 -16.47 -5.11 5.70
N GLU A 12 -16.99 -4.25 6.59
CA GLU A 12 -17.85 -3.12 6.22
C GLU A 12 -17.06 -1.89 5.75
N ASP A 13 -15.74 -1.88 5.92
CA ASP A 13 -14.88 -0.82 5.43
C ASP A 13 -14.82 -0.87 3.89
N ARG A 14 -15.27 0.21 3.25
CA ARG A 14 -15.39 0.27 1.78
C ARG A 14 -14.10 0.69 1.08
N ARG A 15 -13.05 0.98 1.86
CA ARG A 15 -11.70 1.27 1.36
C ARG A 15 -11.04 -0.02 0.86
N ILE A 16 -9.92 0.12 0.14
CA ILE A 16 -9.07 -1.03 -0.18
C ILE A 16 -8.29 -1.43 1.08
N ARG A 17 -8.23 -2.73 1.37
CA ARG A 17 -7.40 -3.25 2.45
C ARG A 17 -5.93 -3.03 2.11
N LEU A 18 -5.19 -2.42 3.02
CA LEU A 18 -3.76 -2.17 2.90
C LEU A 18 -3.00 -2.99 3.94
N LYS A 19 -1.96 -3.69 3.51
CA LYS A 19 -0.99 -4.34 4.37
C LYS A 19 0.37 -3.69 4.18
N LEU A 20 1.12 -3.55 5.27
CA LEU A 20 2.52 -3.18 5.23
C LEU A 20 3.35 -4.39 5.65
N LEU A 21 4.23 -4.86 4.76
CA LEU A 21 5.03 -6.06 4.92
C LEU A 21 6.51 -5.71 4.80
N SER A 22 7.36 -6.42 5.53
CA SER A 22 8.79 -6.43 5.25
C SER A 22 9.06 -7.28 4.00
N VAL A 23 10.25 -7.12 3.41
CA VAL A 23 10.69 -7.96 2.27
C VAL A 23 10.73 -9.44 2.64
N GLU A 24 11.13 -9.74 3.88
CA GLU A 24 11.25 -11.10 4.41
C GLU A 24 9.87 -11.76 4.57
N ASP A 25 8.90 -11.04 5.14
CA ASP A 25 7.55 -11.56 5.38
C ASP A 25 6.73 -11.70 4.09
N ALA A 26 7.00 -10.84 3.09
CA ALA A 26 6.24 -10.79 1.86
C ALA A 26 6.19 -12.14 1.11
N ALA A 27 7.29 -12.89 1.08
CA ALA A 27 7.37 -14.16 0.35
C ALA A 27 6.39 -15.22 0.90
N GLY A 28 6.18 -15.27 2.22
CA GLY A 28 5.27 -16.22 2.86
C GLY A 28 3.80 -15.81 2.82
N LEU A 29 3.51 -14.57 2.37
CA LEU A 29 2.18 -13.96 2.41
C LEU A 29 1.64 -13.60 1.02
N ALA A 30 2.35 -13.98 -0.05
CA ALA A 30 1.91 -13.80 -1.43
C ALA A 30 0.59 -14.52 -1.68
N GLN A 31 -0.36 -13.83 -2.33
CA GLN A 31 -1.66 -14.38 -2.71
C GLN A 31 -2.06 -13.86 -4.10
N PRO A 32 -2.73 -14.69 -4.91
CA PRO A 32 -3.06 -14.36 -6.30
C PRO A 32 -4.12 -13.26 -6.45
N ASP A 33 -4.81 -12.88 -5.38
CA ASP A 33 -5.79 -11.79 -5.34
C ASP A 33 -5.24 -10.50 -4.72
N ASN A 34 -3.94 -10.47 -4.40
CA ASN A 34 -3.23 -9.33 -3.84
C ASN A 34 -2.34 -8.65 -4.87
N LEU A 35 -2.29 -7.31 -4.80
CA LEU A 35 -1.30 -6.50 -5.51
C LEU A 35 -0.10 -6.25 -4.59
N ALA A 36 1.09 -6.65 -5.03
CA ALA A 36 2.35 -6.30 -4.38
C ALA A 36 2.95 -5.02 -4.96
N VAL A 37 3.32 -4.08 -4.09
CA VAL A 37 4.05 -2.87 -4.45
C VAL A 37 5.38 -2.86 -3.67
N PHE A 38 6.48 -3.06 -4.37
CA PHE A 38 7.82 -2.95 -3.79
C PHE A 38 8.28 -1.49 -3.81
N LEU A 39 8.58 -0.96 -2.63
CA LEU A 39 8.96 0.45 -2.43
C LEU A 39 10.48 0.59 -2.42
N ALA A 40 11.00 1.40 -3.34
CA ALA A 40 12.43 1.66 -3.56
C ALA A 40 13.28 0.39 -3.75
N LEU A 41 12.67 -0.69 -4.23
CA LEU A 41 13.30 -2.01 -4.40
C LEU A 41 12.94 -2.58 -5.78
N GLN A 42 13.90 -3.32 -6.35
CA GLN A 42 13.65 -4.16 -7.53
C GLN A 42 13.49 -5.61 -7.07
N PRO A 43 12.29 -6.20 -7.14
CA PRO A 43 12.05 -7.55 -6.67
C PRO A 43 12.66 -8.59 -7.61
N SER A 44 13.29 -9.62 -7.05
CA SER A 44 13.74 -10.79 -7.80
C SER A 44 12.54 -11.58 -8.36
N PRO A 45 12.74 -12.45 -9.38
CA PRO A 45 11.67 -13.30 -9.89
C PRO A 45 11.00 -14.17 -8.81
N SER A 46 11.76 -14.64 -7.81
CA SER A 46 11.20 -15.41 -6.70
C SER A 46 10.31 -14.57 -5.78
N GLN A 47 10.65 -13.29 -5.56
CA GLN A 47 9.83 -12.37 -4.77
C GLN A 47 8.54 -11.94 -5.50
N GLN A 48 8.55 -11.99 -6.83
CA GLN A 48 7.38 -11.68 -7.67
C GLN A 48 6.38 -12.85 -7.75
N ALA A 49 6.81 -14.07 -7.45
CA ALA A 49 5.98 -15.26 -7.59
C ALA A 49 4.81 -15.27 -6.61
N GLY A 50 3.65 -15.74 -7.07
CA GLY A 50 2.45 -15.95 -6.24
C GLY A 50 1.54 -14.74 -6.04
N TRP A 51 1.98 -13.53 -6.41
CA TRP A 51 1.14 -12.32 -6.40
C TRP A 51 0.22 -12.26 -7.62
N GLY A 52 -0.96 -11.65 -7.47
CA GLY A 52 -1.87 -11.39 -8.60
C GLY A 52 -1.30 -10.37 -9.59
N ALA A 53 -0.59 -9.38 -9.06
CA ALA A 53 0.18 -8.42 -9.84
C ALA A 53 1.32 -7.87 -8.99
N VAL A 54 2.40 -7.44 -9.65
CA VAL A 54 3.53 -6.77 -9.02
C VAL A 54 3.74 -5.40 -9.64
N ARG A 55 4.03 -4.42 -8.80
CA ARG A 55 4.46 -3.07 -9.17
C ARG A 55 5.68 -2.68 -8.34
N THR A 56 6.45 -1.76 -8.86
CA THR A 56 7.52 -1.09 -8.13
C THR A 56 7.19 0.38 -8.06
N TRP A 57 7.58 1.02 -6.96
CA TRP A 57 7.52 2.46 -6.83
C TRP A 57 8.85 2.94 -6.26
N ALA A 58 9.38 4.01 -6.82
CA ALA A 58 10.53 4.72 -6.26
C ALA A 58 10.20 6.21 -6.24
N PRO A 59 10.65 6.96 -5.21
CA PRO A 59 10.50 8.40 -5.20
C PRO A 59 11.13 8.97 -6.47
N GLN A 60 10.36 9.76 -7.20
CA GLN A 60 10.94 10.54 -8.28
C GLN A 60 11.69 11.69 -7.61
N GLY A 61 12.92 12.00 -8.06
CA GLY A 61 13.60 13.21 -7.61
C GLY A 61 12.72 14.45 -7.84
N ASP A 62 13.06 15.59 -7.21
CA ASP A 62 12.32 16.87 -7.26
C ASP A 62 12.24 17.53 -8.67
N GLY A 63 11.90 16.76 -9.69
CA GLY A 63 11.69 17.19 -11.05
C GLY A 63 10.27 17.67 -11.25
N ALA A 64 10.13 19.00 -11.31
CA ALA A 64 9.05 19.76 -11.92
C ALA A 64 7.61 19.34 -11.57
N ASP A 65 7.04 20.08 -10.62
CA ASP A 65 5.61 20.15 -10.31
C ASP A 65 4.78 20.35 -11.61
N HIS A 66 4.06 19.33 -12.05
CA HIS A 66 3.12 19.45 -13.16
C HIS A 66 1.91 20.28 -12.69
N GLY A 67 1.59 21.33 -13.45
CA GLY A 67 0.71 22.41 -13.06
C GLY A 67 -0.68 22.02 -12.53
N SER A 68 -1.23 22.94 -11.74
CA SER A 68 -2.57 22.99 -11.11
C SER A 68 -3.42 21.71 -11.25
N GLY A 69 -2.98 20.60 -10.65
CA GLY A 69 -3.82 19.43 -10.43
C GLY A 69 -5.03 19.79 -9.55
N CYS A 70 -6.07 18.94 -9.50
CA CYS A 70 -7.19 19.15 -8.59
C CYS A 70 -6.71 19.32 -7.14
N VAL A 71 -7.44 20.07 -6.31
CA VAL A 71 -7.09 20.31 -4.89
C VAL A 71 -6.83 19.00 -4.12
N CYS A 72 -7.48 17.90 -4.51
CA CYS A 72 -7.20 16.57 -3.97
C CYS A 72 -5.76 16.10 -4.24
N CYS A 73 -5.16 16.37 -5.40
CA CYS A 73 -3.82 15.91 -5.78
C CYS A 73 -2.69 16.83 -5.29
N GLN A 74 -2.98 18.09 -4.97
CA GLN A 74 -1.98 19.08 -4.52
C GLN A 74 -1.48 18.82 -3.09
N GLY A 75 -2.31 18.24 -2.21
CA GLY A 75 -1.96 18.02 -0.79
C GLY A 75 -1.38 16.64 -0.43
N GLY A 76 -1.29 15.71 -1.39
CA GLY A 76 -0.81 14.34 -1.16
C GLY A 76 0.69 14.15 -1.41
N SER A 77 1.30 13.20 -0.69
CA SER A 77 2.68 12.78 -0.93
C SER A 77 2.83 12.13 -2.32
N GLN A 78 4.05 12.07 -2.87
CA GLN A 78 4.28 11.36 -4.15
C GLN A 78 3.79 9.90 -4.09
N LEU A 79 3.97 9.25 -2.94
CA LEU A 79 3.45 7.90 -2.70
C LEU A 79 1.91 7.89 -2.66
N GLY A 80 1.28 8.85 -1.97
CA GLY A 80 -0.17 8.97 -1.94
C GLY A 80 -0.79 9.15 -3.33
N ARG A 81 -0.15 9.94 -4.21
CA ARG A 81 -0.57 10.10 -5.61
C ARG A 81 -0.42 8.81 -6.41
N PHE A 82 0.69 8.09 -6.24
CA PHE A 82 0.88 6.78 -6.86
C PHE A 82 -0.21 5.79 -6.41
N LEU A 83 -0.49 5.72 -5.11
CA LEU A 83 -1.55 4.86 -4.56
C LEU A 83 -2.94 5.29 -5.05
N ALA A 84 -3.20 6.58 -5.21
CA ALA A 84 -4.45 7.06 -5.81
C ALA A 84 -4.56 6.64 -7.29
N GLY A 85 -3.45 6.65 -8.04
CA GLY A 85 -3.37 6.14 -9.41
C GLY A 85 -3.79 4.68 -9.51
N LEU A 86 -3.27 3.81 -8.62
CA LEU A 86 -3.66 2.39 -8.57
C LEU A 86 -5.16 2.20 -8.33
N MET A 87 -5.76 3.03 -7.48
CA MET A 87 -7.22 3.00 -7.25
C MET A 87 -7.99 3.43 -8.51
N GLN A 88 -7.50 4.44 -9.23
CA GLN A 88 -8.11 4.90 -10.48
C GLN A 88 -8.03 3.84 -11.58
N GLU A 89 -6.87 3.21 -11.77
CA GLU A 89 -6.70 2.08 -12.71
C GLU A 89 -7.70 0.95 -12.38
N ARG A 90 -7.82 0.60 -11.09
CA ARG A 90 -8.76 -0.42 -10.62
C ARG A 90 -10.22 -0.02 -10.88
N ALA A 91 -10.59 1.23 -10.62
CA ALA A 91 -11.94 1.74 -10.85
C ALA A 91 -12.31 1.78 -12.34
N ARG A 92 -11.31 1.93 -13.23
CA ARG A 92 -11.48 1.90 -14.69
C ARG A 92 -11.37 0.50 -15.30
N GLY A 93 -10.98 -0.51 -14.52
CA GLY A 93 -10.73 -1.86 -15.03
C GLY A 93 -9.44 -1.98 -15.86
N GLU A 94 -8.49 -1.07 -15.67
CA GLU A 94 -7.21 -1.03 -16.41
C GLU A 94 -6.11 -1.86 -15.73
N CYS A 95 -6.39 -2.49 -14.59
CA CYS A 95 -5.49 -3.39 -13.90
C CYS A 95 -6.18 -4.72 -13.55
N VAL A 96 -5.36 -5.73 -13.20
CA VAL A 96 -5.87 -6.95 -12.58
C VAL A 96 -6.60 -6.56 -11.30
N PHE A 97 -7.79 -7.11 -11.08
CA PHE A 97 -8.55 -6.82 -9.87
C PHE A 97 -7.86 -7.41 -8.65
N PHE A 98 -7.67 -6.60 -7.61
CA PHE A 98 -7.11 -7.02 -6.32
C PHE A 98 -8.03 -6.59 -5.17
N GLN A 99 -8.01 -7.37 -4.10
CA GLN A 99 -8.75 -7.10 -2.86
C GLN A 99 -7.87 -6.42 -1.80
N THR A 100 -6.59 -6.78 -1.77
CA THR A 100 -5.60 -6.23 -0.84
C THR A 100 -4.42 -5.66 -1.60
N LEU A 101 -3.97 -4.48 -1.19
CA LEU A 101 -2.69 -3.92 -1.61
C LEU A 101 -1.66 -4.18 -0.52
N CYS A 102 -0.54 -4.80 -0.87
CA CYS A 102 0.59 -5.05 0.03
C CYS A 102 1.74 -4.12 -0.35
N LEU A 103 2.03 -3.14 0.52
CA LEU A 103 3.25 -2.34 0.44
C LEU A 103 4.39 -3.14 1.05
N ILE A 104 5.48 -3.31 0.30
CA ILE A 104 6.64 -4.09 0.69
C ILE A 104 7.85 -3.16 0.74
N CYS A 105 8.47 -3.04 1.92
CA CYS A 105 9.66 -2.21 2.14
C CYS A 105 10.65 -2.90 3.09
N PRO A 106 11.90 -2.40 3.20
CA PRO A 106 12.82 -2.86 4.24
C PRO A 106 12.22 -2.68 5.64
N ALA A 107 12.49 -3.61 6.56
CA ALA A 107 11.92 -3.58 7.91
C ALA A 107 12.21 -2.27 8.66
N GLN A 108 13.39 -1.67 8.44
CA GLN A 108 13.74 -0.39 9.07
C GLN A 108 12.84 0.79 8.64
N ASP A 109 12.23 0.72 7.45
CA ASP A 109 11.46 1.82 6.87
C ASP A 109 9.97 1.76 7.26
N MET A 110 9.51 0.63 7.81
CA MET A 110 8.10 0.38 8.09
C MET A 110 7.47 1.40 9.04
N ALA A 111 8.20 1.83 10.08
CA ALA A 111 7.70 2.79 11.05
C ALA A 111 7.50 4.18 10.41
N GLY A 112 8.51 4.67 9.68
CA GLY A 112 8.44 5.95 8.98
C GLY A 112 7.36 5.95 7.89
N LEU A 113 7.24 4.84 7.16
CA LEU A 113 6.21 4.67 6.16
C LEU A 113 4.80 4.65 6.78
N THR A 114 4.61 3.94 7.90
CA THR A 114 3.32 3.94 8.60
C THR A 114 2.91 5.36 8.99
N GLN A 115 3.85 6.15 9.54
CA GLN A 115 3.61 7.54 9.89
C GLN A 115 3.26 8.40 8.66
N ALA A 116 4.00 8.23 7.56
CA ALA A 116 3.72 8.94 6.31
C ALA A 116 2.31 8.63 5.77
N LEU A 117 1.93 7.36 5.71
CA LEU A 117 0.59 6.93 5.29
C LEU A 117 -0.51 7.46 6.20
N GLN A 118 -0.28 7.54 7.51
CA GLN A 118 -1.24 8.09 8.47
C GLN A 118 -1.43 9.60 8.31
N SER A 119 -0.40 10.31 7.86
CA SER A 119 -0.43 11.75 7.63
C SER A 119 -1.03 12.15 6.28
N ASP A 120 -1.21 11.21 5.34
CA ASP A 120 -1.67 11.50 3.98
C ASP A 120 -3.20 11.28 3.83
N PRO A 121 -4.00 12.36 3.68
CA PRO A 121 -5.45 12.25 3.58
C PRO A 121 -5.96 11.50 2.36
N LEU A 122 -5.21 11.50 1.26
CA LEU A 122 -5.59 10.69 0.10
C LEU A 122 -5.49 9.21 0.43
N VAL A 123 -4.43 8.82 1.13
CA VAL A 123 -4.20 7.42 1.50
C VAL A 123 -5.29 6.95 2.46
N PHE A 124 -5.48 7.60 3.61
CA PHE A 124 -6.45 7.09 4.59
C PHE A 124 -7.91 7.23 4.15
N SER A 125 -8.21 8.03 3.11
CA SER A 125 -9.55 8.08 2.51
C SER A 125 -9.84 6.90 1.57
N LEU A 126 -8.80 6.34 0.94
CA LEU A 126 -8.92 5.27 -0.06
C LEU A 126 -8.53 3.88 0.46
N TYR A 127 -7.68 3.84 1.48
CA TYR A 127 -7.07 2.63 2.02
C TYR A 127 -7.30 2.54 3.52
N GLY A 128 -7.45 1.30 4.01
CA GLY A 128 -7.40 1.01 5.44
C GLY A 128 -6.28 0.03 5.75
N LEU A 129 -5.31 0.46 6.56
CA LEU A 129 -4.18 -0.35 7.04
C LEU A 129 -4.67 -1.40 8.03
N GLU A 130 -4.51 -2.65 7.66
CA GLU A 130 -4.73 -3.79 8.53
C GLU A 130 -3.64 -3.79 9.60
N ALA A 131 -4.05 -3.79 10.87
CA ALA A 131 -3.11 -3.93 11.96
C ALA A 131 -2.39 -5.28 11.78
N VAL A 132 -1.05 -5.24 11.80
CA VAL A 132 -0.25 -6.46 11.90
C VAL A 132 -0.62 -7.07 13.24
N SER A 133 -1.54 -8.02 13.23
CA SER A 133 -1.84 -8.80 14.42
C SER A 133 -0.55 -9.54 14.74
N SER A 134 0.12 -9.16 15.82
CA SER A 134 1.17 -9.97 16.44
C SER A 134 0.52 -11.28 16.87
N ARG A 135 0.38 -12.22 15.93
CA ARG A 135 -0.05 -13.58 16.22
C ARG A 135 1.10 -14.26 16.94
N PHE A 136 1.14 -14.10 18.26
CA PHE A 136 1.36 -15.25 19.11
C PHE A 136 0.20 -16.21 18.84
N SER A 137 0.37 -17.09 17.86
CA SER A 137 -0.49 -18.25 17.70
C SER A 137 -0.32 -19.10 18.97
N CYS A 138 -1.31 -19.09 19.85
CA CYS A 138 -1.48 -20.21 20.76
C CYS A 138 -1.85 -21.41 19.86
N TYR A 139 -0.91 -22.33 19.69
CA TYR A 139 -1.22 -23.67 19.22
C TYR A 139 -2.11 -24.33 20.26
N CYS A 140 -3.22 -24.91 19.81
CA CYS A 140 -4.07 -25.79 20.60
C CYS A 140 -3.31 -27.01 21.12
#